data_AF-G0Y6G3-F1
#
_entry.id   AF-G0Y6G3-F1
#
_cell.length_a   1.000
_cell.length_b   1.000
_cell.length_c   1.000
_cell.angle_alpha   90.00
_cell.angle_beta   90.00
_cell.angle_gamma   90.00
#
_symmetry.space_group_name_H-M   'P 1'
#
loop_
_entity.id
_entity.type
_entity.pdbx_description
1 polymer ?
#
loop_
_entity_poly.entity_id
_entity_poly.type
_entity_poly.pdbx_seq_one_letter_code
_entity_poly.pdbx_strand_id
1 'polypeptide(L)' 'RDNIQGITKPAIRRLARRGGVKRISGLIYEETRGVLKVFLENVIRDAVTYTEHAKRKTVTA' A
#
# COMPACT_ATOMS: atom_id res chain seq x y z
N ARG A 1 13.35 -3.29 10.63
CA ARG A 1 13.66 -2.89 9.23
C ARG A 1 12.44 -2.15 8.71
N ASP A 2 12.60 -0.94 8.17
CA ASP A 2 11.47 -0.19 7.61
C ASP A 2 11.13 -0.72 6.21
N ASN A 3 10.18 -1.65 6.14
CA ASN A 3 9.81 -2.34 4.90
C ASN A 3 9.16 -1.40 3.88
N ILE A 4 8.64 -0.24 4.32
CA ILE A 4 7.95 0.71 3.43
C ILE A 4 8.90 1.30 2.37
N GLN A 5 10.21 1.35 2.67
CA GLN A 5 11.24 1.79 1.73
C GLN A 5 11.45 0.80 0.57
N GLY A 6 10.96 -0.43 0.70
CA GLY A 6 10.87 -1.40 -0.40
C GLY A 6 9.95 -0.93 -1.53
N ILE A 7 9.01 -0.03 -1.26
CA ILE A 7 8.28 0.72 -2.29
C ILE A 7 9.19 1.83 -2.79
N THR A 8 9.95 1.53 -3.85
CA THR A 8 11.02 2.42 -4.33
C THR A 8 10.49 3.60 -5.14
N LYS A 9 11.23 4.72 -5.14
CA LYS A 9 10.90 5.93 -5.93
C LYS A 9 10.65 5.64 -7.42
N PRO A 10 11.41 4.76 -8.11
CA PRO A 10 11.12 4.38 -9.49
C PRO A 10 9.77 3.68 -9.66
N ALA A 11 9.33 2.85 -8.71
CA ALA A 11 8.03 2.18 -8.77
C ALA A 11 6.88 3.20 -8.69
N ILE A 12 6.95 4.12 -7.73
CA ILE A 12 6.00 5.23 -7.58
C ILE A 12 5.96 6.08 -8.86
N ARG A 13 7.13 6.39 -9.44
CA ARG A 13 7.21 7.14 -10.70
C ARG A 13 6.49 6.42 -11.83
N ARG A 14 6.68 5.10 -12.00
CA ARG A 14 5.99 4.33 -13.06
C ARG A 14 4.47 4.37 -12.92
N LEU A 15 3.95 4.27 -11.70
CA LEU A 15 2.51 4.41 -11.43
C LEU A 15 2.00 5.81 -11.79
N ALA A 16 2.70 6.85 -11.34
CA ALA A 16 2.33 8.23 -11.65
C ALA A 16 2.38 8.51 -13.18
N ARG A 17 3.38 7.96 -13.89
CA ARG A 17 3.43 8.07 -15.36
C ARG A 17 2.24 7.40 -16.03
N ARG A 18 1.83 6.23 -15.55
CA ARG A 18 0.62 5.53 -16.06
C ARG A 18 -0.64 6.39 -15.88
N GLY A 19 -0.71 7.17 -14.81
CA GLY A 19 -1.77 8.15 -14.57
C GLY A 19 -1.62 9.49 -15.31
N GLY A 20 -0.68 9.62 -16.25
CA GLY A 20 -0.48 10.85 -17.03
C GLY A 20 0.29 11.97 -16.31
N VAL A 21 0.87 11.71 -15.14
CA VAL A 21 1.59 12.74 -14.38
C VAL A 21 2.89 13.12 -15.07
N LYS A 22 3.08 14.41 -15.40
CA LYS A 22 4.26 14.94 -16.12
C LYS A 22 5.43 15.36 -15.22
N ARG A 23 5.18 15.88 -14.01
CA ARG A 23 6.20 16.20 -13.00
C ARG A 23 5.71 15.79 -11.61
N ILE A 24 6.63 15.41 -10.74
CA ILE A 24 6.32 14.89 -9.40
C ILE A 24 7.20 15.63 -8.39
N SER A 25 6.59 16.17 -7.33
CA SER A 25 7.30 16.79 -6.20
C SER A 25 8.03 15.74 -5.36
N GLY A 26 9.12 16.12 -4.69
CA GLY A 26 9.89 15.24 -3.81
C GLY A 26 9.09 14.70 -2.62
N LEU A 27 8.14 15.48 -2.10
CA LEU A 27 7.33 15.10 -0.94
C LEU A 27 6.35 13.95 -1.25
N ILE A 28 5.97 13.78 -2.52
CA ILE A 28 4.99 12.78 -2.94
C ILE A 28 5.48 11.34 -2.70
N TYR A 29 6.79 11.10 -2.66
CA TYR A 29 7.30 9.72 -2.44
C TYR A 29 6.98 9.20 -1.04
N GLU A 30 7.07 10.04 -0.01
CA GLU A 30 6.72 9.63 1.35
C GLU A 30 5.20 9.67 1.55
N GLU A 31 4.51 10.68 1.00
CA GLU A 31 3.04 10.76 1.06
C GLU A 31 2.37 9.52 0.45
N THR A 32 2.83 9.09 -0.74
CA THR A 32 2.29 7.90 -1.41
C THR A 32 2.48 6.64 -0.57
N ARG A 33 3.59 6.53 0.16
CA ARG A 33 3.85 5.41 1.06
C ARG A 33 2.95 5.44 2.29
N GLY A 34 2.70 6.64 2.84
CA GLY A 34 1.75 6.84 3.93
C GLY A 34 0.34 6.41 3.55
N VAL A 35 -0.16 6.91 2.42
CA VAL A 35 -1.49 6.54 1.89
C VAL A 35 -1.62 5.03 1.67
N LEU A 36 -0.61 4.40 1.05
CA LEU A 36 -0.60 2.96 0.82
C LEU A 36 -0.69 2.17 2.13
N LYS A 37 0.06 2.60 3.15
CA LYS A 37 0.06 1.94 4.46
C LYS A 37 -1.33 2.00 5.11
N VAL A 38 -1.95 3.18 5.18
CA VAL A 38 -3.28 3.36 5.79
C VAL A 38 -4.33 2.54 5.04
N PHE A 39 -4.28 2.54 3.71
CA PHE A 39 -5.19 1.75 2.89
C PHE A 39 -5.08 0.24 3.20
N LEU A 40 -3.87 -0.30 3.22
CA LEU A 40 -3.64 -1.72 3.49
C LEU A 40 -4.00 -2.10 4.93
N GLU A 41 -3.73 -1.24 5.91
CA GLU A 41 -4.14 -1.48 7.30
C GLU A 41 -5.66 -1.65 7.42
N ASN A 42 -6.44 -0.85 6.70
CA ASN A 42 -7.90 -0.97 6.72
C ASN A 42 -8.37 -2.26 6.05
N VAL A 43 -7.88 -2.56 4.84
CA VAL A 43 -8.27 -3.77 4.10
C VAL A 43 -7.88 -5.05 4.86
N ILE A 44 -6.68 -5.09 5.44
CA ILE A 44 -6.21 -6.27 6.17
C ILE A 44 -7.01 -6.45 7.46
N ARG A 45 -7.37 -5.36 8.15
CA ARG A 45 -8.21 -5.44 9.36
C ARG A 45 -9.53 -6.16 9.07
N ASP A 46 -10.21 -5.76 8.00
CA ASP A 46 -11.47 -6.38 7.61
C ASP A 46 -11.27 -7.85 7.19
N ALA A 47 -10.24 -8.15 6.40
CA ALA A 47 -9.92 -9.52 5.98
C ALA A 47 -9.64 -10.45 7.17
N VAL A 48 -8.95 -9.96 8.19
CA VAL A 48 -8.69 -10.70 9.43
C VAL A 48 -9.99 -10.93 10.20
N THR A 49 -10.86 -9.93 10.32
CA THR A 49 -12.17 -10.09 10.98
C THR A 49 -12.99 -11.22 10.36
N TYR A 50 -13.05 -11.32 9.03
CA TYR A 50 -13.75 -12.44 8.36
C TYR A 50 -13.08 -13.80 8.61
N THR A 51 -11.75 -13.82 8.61
CA THR A 51 -10.97 -15.06 8.80
C THR A 51 -11.17 -15.62 10.22
N GLU A 52 -11.14 -14.74 11.22
CA GLU A 52 -11.36 -15.09 12.63
C GLU A 52 -12.81 -15.53 12.87
N HIS A 53 -13.79 -14.83 12.30
CA HIS A 53 -15.20 -15.22 12.38
C HIS A 53 -15.43 -16.65 11.85
N ALA A 54 -14.73 -17.02 10.78
CA ALA A 54 -14.77 -18.37 10.21
C ALA A 54 -13.94 -19.41 10.98
N LYS A 55 -13.30 -19.05 12.10
CA LYS A 55 -12.39 -19.89 12.91
C LYS A 55 -11.22 -20.46 12.09
N ARG A 56 -10.76 -19.72 11.07
CA ARG A 56 -9.63 -20.12 10.21
C ARG A 56 -8.34 -19.45 10.69
N LYS A 57 -7.21 -20.07 10.37
CA LYS A 57 -5.85 -19.53 10.66
C LYS A 57 -5.12 -19.05 9.40
N THR A 58 -5.76 -19.15 8.24
CA THR A 58 -5.17 -18.80 6.95
C THR A 58 -6.19 -17.95 6.20
N VAL A 59 -5.78 -16.72 5.87
CA VAL A 59 -6.55 -15.82 4.99
C VAL A 59 -6.58 -16.43 3.58
N THR A 60 -7.75 -16.49 2.97
CA THR A 60 -7.96 -16.98 1.60
C THR A 60 -8.16 -15.81 0.64
N ALA A 61 -7.95 -16.04 -0.66
CA ALA A 61 -8.29 -15.09 -1.72
C ALA A 61 -9.80 -14.97 -1.93
#